data_AF-A0A1Y2AC30-F1
#
_entry.id   AF-A0A1Y2AC30-F1
#
_cell.length_a   1.000
_cell.length_b   1.000
_cell.length_c   1.000
_cell.angle_alpha   90.00
_cell.angle_beta   90.00
_cell.angle_gamma   90.00
#
_symmetry.space_group_name_H-M   'P 1'
#
loop_
_entity.id
_entity.type
_entity.pdbx_description
1 polymer ?
#
loop_
_entity_poly.entity_id
_entity_poly.type
_entity_poly.pdbx_seq_one_letter_code
_entity_poly.pdbx_strand_id
1 'polypeptide(L)'
;MSLTQATKGDMPYQVRSLYRSLLRQSRQFAAYNFREYAKRRTRDAFREHQKETEDRRIQELMQKGIKELQVLKRQTVISQFYQLDKLVVEGGKTGKQTGEEGSIVRQKDTGWD
;
A
#
# COMPACT_ATOMS: atom_id res chain seq x y z
N MET A 1 -22.49 -32.37 9.96
CA MET A 1 -22.31 -30.96 10.33
C MET A 1 -21.65 -30.25 9.16
N SER A 2 -22.39 -29.43 8.41
CA SER A 2 -21.91 -28.84 7.14
C SER A 2 -20.90 -27.72 7.39
N LEU A 3 -19.74 -27.80 6.73
CA LEU A 3 -18.63 -26.82 6.76
C LEU A 3 -19.03 -25.40 6.31
N THR A 4 -20.25 -25.21 5.82
CA THR A 4 -20.74 -23.94 5.29
C THR A 4 -21.15 -22.94 6.38
N GLN A 5 -21.49 -23.40 7.58
CA GLN A 5 -22.09 -22.54 8.62
C GLN A 5 -21.06 -21.84 9.53
N ALA A 6 -19.79 -22.27 9.52
CA ALA A 6 -18.70 -21.61 10.23
C ALA A 6 -18.27 -20.27 9.60
N THR A 7 -18.79 -19.92 8.43
CA THR A 7 -18.22 -18.82 7.62
C THR A 7 -18.77 -17.43 7.98
N LYS A 8 -20.05 -17.29 8.33
CA LYS A 8 -20.68 -15.97 8.53
C LYS A 8 -20.18 -15.21 9.76
N GLY A 9 -19.97 -15.91 10.88
CA GLY A 9 -19.49 -15.29 12.13
C GLY A 9 -18.06 -14.73 12.02
N ASP A 10 -17.23 -15.38 11.19
CA ASP A 10 -15.83 -15.01 10.99
C ASP A 10 -15.62 -14.00 9.87
N MET A 11 -16.60 -13.80 8.97
CA MET A 11 -16.48 -12.88 7.84
C MET A 11 -16.02 -11.46 8.24
N PRO A 12 -16.61 -10.80 9.25
CA PRO A 12 -16.16 -9.46 9.64
C PRO A 12 -14.71 -9.43 10.11
N TYR A 13 -14.25 -10.48 10.79
CA TYR A 13 -12.86 -10.62 11.22
C TYR A 13 -11.93 -10.81 10.03
N GLN A 14 -12.29 -11.69 9.09
CA GLN A 14 -11.52 -11.95 7.87
C GLN A 14 -11.39 -10.70 7.00
N VAL A 15 -12.47 -9.95 6.80
CA VAL A 15 -12.48 -8.67 6.04
C VAL A 15 -11.52 -7.66 6.69
N ARG A 16 -11.60 -7.48 8.01
CA ARG A 16 -10.71 -6.56 8.75
C ARG A 16 -9.24 -7.03 8.70
N SER A 17 -9.00 -8.33 8.77
CA SER A 17 -7.67 -8.92 8.66
C SER A 17 -7.06 -8.68 7.28
N LEU A 18 -7.85 -8.88 6.22
CA LEU A 18 -7.46 -8.63 4.84
C LEU A 18 -7.14 -7.15 4.62
N TYR A 19 -8.02 -6.24 5.06
CA TYR A 19 -7.80 -4.80 4.98
C TYR A 19 -6.48 -4.37 5.62
N ARG A 20 -6.22 -4.82 6.86
CA ARG A 20 -4.96 -4.51 7.56
C ARG A 20 -3.75 -5.10 6.84
N SER A 21 -3.88 -6.28 6.25
CA SER A 21 -2.80 -6.93 5.51
C SER A 21 -2.45 -6.17 4.22
N LEU A 22 -3.45 -5.73 3.46
CA LEU A 22 -3.28 -4.89 2.28
C LEU A 22 -2.61 -3.55 2.63
N LEU A 23 -3.05 -2.89 3.71
CA LEU A 23 -2.44 -1.64 4.17
C LEU A 23 -0.99 -1.83 4.66
N ARG A 24 -0.70 -2.90 5.39
CA ARG A 24 0.67 -3.23 5.81
C ARG A 24 1.57 -3.46 4.61
N GLN A 25 1.10 -4.25 3.63
CA GLN A 25 1.87 -4.51 2.41
C GLN A 25 2.09 -3.22 1.61
N SER A 26 1.05 -2.39 1.46
CA SER A 26 1.15 -1.12 0.73
C SER A 26 2.20 -0.18 1.32
N ARG A 27 2.42 -0.20 2.63
CA ARG A 27 3.46 0.61 3.30
C ARG A 27 4.89 0.16 2.98
N GLN A 28 5.08 -1.07 2.50
CA GLN A 28 6.40 -1.66 2.22
C GLN A 28 6.92 -1.35 0.81
N PHE A 29 6.15 -0.69 -0.05
CA PHE A 29 6.68 -0.16 -1.30
C PHE A 29 7.79 0.84 -1.02
N ALA A 30 8.90 0.75 -1.76
CA ALA A 30 10.00 1.70 -1.64
C ALA A 30 9.59 3.07 -2.24
N ALA A 31 9.02 3.05 -3.45
CA ALA A 31 8.58 4.25 -4.14
C ALA A 31 7.33 4.88 -3.52
N TYR A 32 7.37 6.20 -3.26
CA TYR A 32 6.29 6.95 -2.62
C TYR A 32 4.97 6.90 -3.37
N ASN A 33 5.01 7.11 -4.68
CA ASN A 33 3.82 7.09 -5.53
C ASN A 33 3.05 5.77 -5.43
N PHE A 34 3.75 4.62 -5.48
CA PHE A 34 3.13 3.31 -5.35
C PHE A 34 2.63 3.04 -3.94
N ARG A 35 3.39 3.44 -2.91
CA ARG A 35 2.98 3.34 -1.50
C ARG A 35 1.67 4.09 -1.25
N GLU A 36 1.59 5.36 -1.66
CA GLU A 36 0.39 6.17 -1.43
C GLU A 36 -0.78 5.76 -2.34
N TYR A 37 -0.52 5.39 -3.60
CA TYR A 37 -1.55 4.84 -4.49
C TYR A 37 -2.18 3.57 -3.91
N ALA A 38 -1.36 2.58 -3.52
CA ALA A 38 -1.85 1.32 -2.98
C ALA A 38 -2.64 1.52 -1.68
N LYS A 39 -2.16 2.41 -0.78
CA LYS A 39 -2.89 2.79 0.44
C LYS A 39 -4.24 3.42 0.12
N ARG A 40 -4.29 4.39 -0.80
CA ARG A 40 -5.53 5.07 -1.20
C ARG A 40 -6.50 4.09 -1.85
N ARG A 41 -6.05 3.33 -2.86
CA ARG A 41 -6.87 2.35 -3.58
C ARG A 41 -7.49 1.31 -2.64
N THR A 42 -6.72 0.82 -1.67
CA THR A 42 -7.21 -0.11 -0.65
C THR A 42 -8.30 0.54 0.21
N ARG A 43 -8.09 1.79 0.67
CA ARG A 43 -9.09 2.50 1.48
C ARG A 43 -10.38 2.76 0.71
N ASP A 44 -10.25 3.19 -0.54
CA ASP A 44 -11.39 3.54 -1.38
C ASP A 44 -12.21 2.30 -1.72
N ALA A 45 -11.56 1.19 -2.09
CA ALA A 45 -12.24 -0.08 -2.38
C ALA A 45 -13.07 -0.60 -1.19
N PHE A 46 -12.52 -0.55 0.02
CA PHE A 46 -13.23 -1.02 1.22
C PHE A 46 -14.35 -0.07 1.64
N ARG A 47 -14.21 1.24 1.41
CA ARG A 47 -15.27 2.22 1.67
C ARG A 47 -16.40 2.10 0.66
N GLU A 48 -16.07 1.91 -0.62
CA GLU A 48 -17.03 1.70 -1.71
C GLU A 48 -17.98 0.53 -1.42
N HIS A 49 -17.44 -0.58 -0.90
CA HIS A 49 -18.22 -1.78 -0.60
C HIS A 49 -18.56 -1.97 0.89
N GLN A 50 -18.45 -0.93 1.71
CA GLN A 50 -18.68 -1.04 3.16
C GLN A 50 -20.11 -1.48 3.52
N LYS A 51 -21.08 -1.10 2.70
CA LYS A 51 -22.52 -1.35 2.91
C LYS A 51 -23.04 -2.54 2.08
N GLU A 52 -22.15 -3.32 1.47
CA GLU A 52 -22.58 -4.51 0.73
C GLU A 52 -23.20 -5.52 1.69
N THR A 53 -24.36 -6.05 1.33
CA THR A 53 -25.13 -6.99 2.13
C THR A 53 -25.32 -8.33 1.44
N GLU A 54 -25.03 -8.41 0.13
CA GLU A 54 -25.19 -9.63 -0.64
C GLU A 54 -23.99 -10.57 -0.39
N ASP A 55 -24.28 -11.75 0.17
CA ASP A 55 -23.26 -12.69 0.64
C ASP A 55 -22.31 -13.16 -0.48
N ARG A 56 -22.83 -13.44 -1.67
CA ARG A 56 -22.01 -13.88 -2.81
C ARG A 56 -21.08 -12.77 -3.26
N ARG A 57 -21.55 -11.52 -3.31
CA ARG A 57 -20.75 -10.35 -3.67
C ARG A 57 -19.64 -10.09 -2.66
N ILE A 58 -19.92 -10.25 -1.37
CA ILE A 58 -18.91 -10.16 -0.32
C ILE A 58 -17.82 -11.22 -0.53
N GLN A 59 -18.20 -12.47 -0.85
CA GLN A 59 -17.24 -13.54 -1.14
C GLN A 59 -16.38 -13.23 -2.37
N GLU A 60 -16.99 -12.73 -3.45
CA GLU A 60 -16.27 -12.31 -4.66
C GLU A 60 -15.24 -11.20 -4.37
N LEU A 61 -15.64 -10.20 -3.59
CA LEU A 61 -14.77 -9.09 -3.19
C LEU A 61 -13.64 -9.56 -2.26
N MET A 62 -13.92 -10.47 -1.34
CA MET A 62 -12.90 -11.09 -0.49
C MET A 62 -11.87 -11.85 -1.33
N GLN A 63 -12.33 -12.68 -2.28
CA GLN A 63 -11.42 -13.42 -3.15
C GLN A 63 -10.59 -12.48 -4.03
N LYS A 64 -11.18 -11.39 -4.52
CA LYS A 64 -10.46 -10.34 -5.25
C LYS A 64 -9.38 -9.71 -4.36
N GLY A 65 -9.71 -9.32 -3.14
CA GLY A 65 -8.75 -8.70 -2.22
C GLY A 65 -7.60 -9.65 -1.83
N ILE A 66 -7.85 -10.96 -1.71
CA ILE A 66 -6.80 -11.97 -1.50
C ILE A 66 -5.85 -12.02 -2.71
N LYS A 67 -6.37 -12.01 -3.93
CA LYS A 67 -5.55 -11.94 -5.16
C LYS A 67 -4.74 -10.65 -5.22
N GLU A 68 -5.34 -9.52 -4.90
CA GLU A 68 -4.66 -8.22 -4.83
C GLU A 68 -3.54 -8.21 -3.78
N LEU A 69 -3.74 -8.83 -2.61
CA LEU A 69 -2.71 -8.97 -1.59
C LEU A 69 -1.49 -9.75 -2.10
N GLN A 70 -1.71 -10.83 -2.86
CA GLN A 70 -0.61 -11.58 -3.48
C GLN A 70 0.15 -10.74 -4.50
N VAL A 71 -0.57 -9.93 -5.30
CA VAL A 71 0.06 -9.00 -6.24
C VAL A 71 0.89 -7.97 -5.50
N LEU A 72 0.33 -7.32 -4.47
CA LEU A 72 1.06 -6.33 -3.68
C LEU A 72 2.33 -6.91 -3.07
N LYS A 73 2.27 -8.14 -2.51
CA LYS A 73 3.47 -8.82 -1.96
C LYS A 73 4.58 -8.98 -3.00
N ARG A 74 4.26 -9.42 -4.22
CA ARG A 74 5.25 -9.56 -5.29
C ARG A 74 5.80 -8.20 -5.70
N GLN A 75 4.91 -7.22 -5.90
CA GLN A 75 5.29 -5.89 -6.38
C GLN A 75 6.12 -5.11 -5.36
N THR A 76 5.89 -5.28 -4.06
CA THR A 76 6.74 -4.67 -3.04
C THR A 76 8.13 -5.25 -3.02
N VAL A 77 8.26 -6.57 -3.22
CA VAL A 77 9.58 -7.22 -3.28
C VAL A 77 10.34 -6.73 -4.52
N ILE A 78 9.69 -6.68 -5.69
CA ILE A 78 10.29 -6.11 -6.91
C ILE A 78 10.69 -4.65 -6.69
N SER A 79 9.82 -3.85 -6.06
CA SER A 79 10.11 -2.44 -5.74
C SER A 79 11.32 -2.27 -4.83
N GLN A 80 11.70 -3.27 -4.04
CA GLN A 80 12.89 -3.22 -3.19
C GLN A 80 14.17 -3.56 -3.96
N PHE A 81 14.09 -4.31 -5.06
CA PHE A 81 15.24 -4.56 -5.93
C PHE A 81 15.56 -3.37 -6.84
N TYR A 82 14.53 -2.62 -7.25
CA TYR A 82 14.66 -1.46 -8.13
C TYR A 82 14.31 -0.17 -7.40
N GLN A 83 15.01 0.12 -6.30
CA GLN A 83 14.83 1.38 -5.57
C GLN A 83 15.42 2.53 -6.37
N LEU A 84 14.60 3.55 -6.62
CA LEU A 84 15.02 4.81 -7.20
C LEU A 84 15.23 5.84 -6.08
N ASP A 85 15.95 6.91 -6.40
CA ASP A 85 16.13 8.04 -5.47
C ASP A 85 14.78 8.60 -5.01
N LYS A 86 14.74 9.05 -3.75
CA LYS A 86 13.52 9.59 -3.15
C LYS A 86 13.06 10.84 -3.89
N LEU A 87 11.74 10.96 -4.06
CA LEU A 87 11.13 12.14 -4.68
C LEU A 87 11.27 13.38 -3.79
N VAL A 88 11.28 14.58 -4.40
CA VAL A 88 11.36 15.87 -3.69
C VAL A 88 10.24 16.02 -2.64
N VAL A 89 9.06 15.45 -2.92
CA VAL A 89 7.88 15.50 -2.06
C VAL A 89 7.96 14.59 -0.82
N GLU A 90 8.98 13.72 -0.72
CA GLU A 90 9.14 12.79 0.41
C GLU A 90 9.76 13.47 1.65
N GLY A 91 10.10 14.76 1.57
CA GLY A 91 10.37 15.59 2.74
C GLY A 91 11.58 15.18 3.59
N GLY A 92 12.59 14.54 3.00
CA GLY A 92 13.84 14.26 3.69
C GLY A 92 14.67 15.55 3.87
N LYS A 93 15.13 15.84 5.10
CA LYS A 93 16.17 16.85 5.40
C LYS A 93 17.53 16.58 4.73
N THR A 94 17.63 15.56 3.91
CA THR A 94 18.86 15.08 3.31
C THR A 94 18.65 14.90 1.82
N GLY A 95 18.72 16.01 1.08
CA GLY A 95 19.46 16.01 -0.18
C GLY A 95 20.97 15.94 0.09
N LYS A 96 21.40 15.13 1.08
CA LYS A 96 22.80 14.94 1.42
C LYS A 96 23.25 13.66 0.75
N GLN A 97 24.16 13.84 -0.21
CA GLN A 97 24.99 12.82 -0.82
C GLN A 97 25.61 11.96 0.29
N THR A 98 25.28 10.67 0.35
CA THR A 98 25.99 9.67 1.17
C THR A 98 26.94 8.86 0.29
N GLY A 99 27.74 9.56 -0.52
CA GLY A 99 28.75 8.98 -1.40
C GLY A 99 29.82 10.00 -1.71
N GLU A 100 31.09 9.58 -1.70
CA GLU A 100 32.19 10.38 -2.20
C GLU A 100 32.02 10.62 -3.71
N GLU A 101 32.15 11.89 -4.07
CA GLU A 101 32.22 12.48 -5.41
C GLU A 101 30.98 12.49 -6.32
N GLY A 102 30.62 13.70 -6.78
CA GLY A 102 30.32 13.90 -8.20
C GLY A 102 28.90 14.23 -8.66
N SER A 103 27.83 14.17 -7.85
CA SER A 103 26.54 14.71 -8.30
C SER A 103 25.52 14.94 -7.18
N ILE A 104 25.31 16.22 -6.84
CA ILE A 104 24.02 16.92 -6.67
C ILE A 104 24.32 18.22 -5.92
N VAL A 105 24.48 19.32 -6.68
CA VAL A 105 24.48 20.67 -6.13
C VAL A 105 23.02 21.07 -5.89
N ARG A 106 22.66 21.39 -4.65
CA ARG A 106 21.43 22.13 -4.33
C ARG A 106 21.73 23.18 -3.27
N GLN A 107 22.39 24.25 -3.70
CA GLN A 107 22.37 25.50 -2.96
C GLN A 107 21.12 26.26 -3.39
N LYS A 108 20.17 26.44 -2.47
CA LYS A 108 19.09 27.41 -2.64
C LYS A 108 19.20 28.41 -1.51
N ASP A 109 20.12 29.34 -1.66
CA ASP A 109 20.12 30.56 -0.87
C ASP A 109 19.01 31.45 -1.42
N THR A 110 17.82 31.31 -0.86
CA THR A 110 16.77 32.32 -0.98
C THR A 110 16.45 32.84 0.41
N GLY A 111 17.33 33.72 0.90
CA GLY A 111 16.96 34.81 1.79
C GLY A 111 17.09 36.09 0.97
N TRP A 112 15.98 36.79 0.76
CA TRP A 112 16.00 38.20 0.42
C TRP A 112 15.59 38.92 1.71
N ASP A 113 16.40 39.88 2.15
CA ASP A 113 15.98 40.91 3.11
C ASP A 113 14.74 41.65 2.60
#